data_AF-A0A8X7TLN6-F1
#
_entry.id   AF-A0A8X7TLN6-F1
#
_cell.length_a   1.000
_cell.length_b   1.000
_cell.length_c   1.000
_cell.angle_alpha   90.00
_cell.angle_beta   90.00
_cell.angle_gamma   90.00
#
_symmetry.space_group_name_H-M   'P 1'
#
loop_
_entity.id
_entity.type
_entity.pdbx_description
1 polymer ?
#
loop_
_entity_poly.entity_id
_entity_poly.type
_entity_poly.pdbx_seq_one_letter_code
_entity_poly.pdbx_strand_id
1 'polypeptide(L)'
;MAKTISSIYFTTLLLVVLFISAEIPNSEATCTKYLGEAILAYPCSESYCEAKCAEHYHESCRGECEDHDHHHGVHLTNDHDDQCHCYGRY
;
A
#
# COMPACT_ATOMS: atom_id res chain seq x y z
N MET A 1 49.23 6.59 9.68
CA MET A 1 48.16 7.15 8.82
C MET A 1 47.13 6.11 8.36
N ALA A 2 47.28 4.81 8.67
CA ALA A 2 46.31 3.77 8.30
C ALA A 2 44.92 3.91 8.99
N LYS A 3 44.85 4.59 10.14
CA LYS A 3 43.64 4.71 10.95
C LYS A 3 42.56 5.62 10.34
N THR A 4 42.95 6.60 9.52
CA THR A 4 42.01 7.48 8.81
C THR A 4 41.43 6.82 7.57
N ILE A 5 42.20 5.95 6.90
CA ILE A 5 41.79 5.27 5.67
C ILE A 5 40.63 4.30 5.98
N SER A 6 40.74 3.45 7.01
CA SER A 6 39.66 2.54 7.41
C SER A 6 38.37 3.24 7.85
N SER A 7 38.48 4.43 8.45
CA SER A 7 37.31 5.21 8.88
C SER A 7 36.50 5.73 7.69
N ILE A 8 37.15 6.11 6.59
CA ILE A 8 36.50 6.60 5.36
C ILE A 8 35.79 5.46 4.64
N TYR A 9 36.39 4.26 4.60
CA TYR A 9 35.72 3.09 4.01
C TYR A 9 34.45 2.71 4.77
N PHE A 10 34.47 2.83 6.10
CA PHE A 10 33.30 2.50 6.90
C PHE A 10 32.15 3.49 6.70
N THR A 11 32.44 4.80 6.65
CA THR A 11 31.41 5.83 6.43
C THR A 11 30.83 5.78 5.02
N THR A 12 31.65 5.49 4.02
CA THR A 12 31.19 5.33 2.63
C THR A 12 30.27 4.11 2.47
N LEU A 13 30.62 2.97 3.07
CA LEU A 13 29.75 1.78 3.10
C LEU A 13 28.41 2.06 3.78
N LEU A 14 28.43 2.77 4.92
CA LEU A 14 27.22 3.13 5.66
C LEU A 14 26.30 4.06 4.85
N LEU A 15 26.87 5.03 4.14
CA LEU A 15 26.12 5.91 3.25
C LEU A 15 25.46 5.14 2.10
N VAL A 16 26.18 4.22 1.46
CA VAL A 16 25.62 3.39 0.38
C VAL A 16 24.43 2.56 0.89
N VAL A 17 24.55 1.93 2.06
CA VAL A 17 23.44 1.17 2.67
C VAL A 17 22.24 2.06 2.97
N LEU A 18 22.46 3.28 3.47
CA LEU A 18 21.39 4.23 3.75
C LEU A 18 20.70 4.72 2.46
N PHE A 19 21.45 4.95 1.39
CA PHE A 19 20.87 5.34 0.10
C PHE A 19 20.00 4.23 -0.49
N ILE A 20 20.45 2.97 -0.44
CA ILE A 20 19.67 1.82 -0.94
C ILE A 20 18.44 1.56 -0.06
N SER A 21 18.52 1.81 1.25
CA SER A 21 17.40 1.58 2.18
C SER A 21 16.37 2.72 2.18
N ALA A 22 16.78 3.94 1.80
CA ALA A 22 15.90 5.10 1.69
C ALA A 22 15.09 5.10 0.38
N GLU A 23 15.43 4.22 -0.57
CA GLU A 23 14.59 3.88 -1.72
C GLU A 23 13.44 2.95 -1.32
N ILE A 24 12.84 3.15 -0.15
CA ILE A 24 11.48 2.67 0.10
C ILE A 24 10.66 3.28 -1.04
N PRO A 25 10.11 2.45 -1.94
CA PRO A 25 9.55 2.97 -3.18
C PRO A 25 8.44 3.96 -2.81
N ASN A 26 8.67 5.24 -3.14
CA ASN A 26 7.74 6.34 -2.91
C ASN A 26 6.35 6.10 -3.54
N SER A 27 6.16 5.01 -4.29
CA SER A 27 4.86 4.57 -4.76
C SER A 27 3.90 4.33 -3.60
N GLU A 28 4.31 3.64 -2.53
CA GLU A 28 3.41 3.34 -1.41
C GLU A 28 3.04 4.61 -0.63
N ALA A 29 4.02 5.51 -0.44
CA ALA A 29 3.82 6.77 0.29
C ALA A 29 2.89 7.78 -0.44
N THR A 30 2.67 7.60 -1.75
CA THR A 30 1.83 8.52 -2.55
C THR A 30 0.42 7.99 -2.78
N CYS A 31 0.15 6.70 -2.58
CA CYS A 31 -1.14 6.05 -2.82
C CYS A 31 -2.10 6.17 -1.63
N THR A 32 -2.42 7.40 -1.24
CA THR A 32 -3.21 7.71 -0.04
C THR A 32 -4.54 8.42 -0.35
N LYS A 33 -4.78 8.80 -1.60
CA LYS A 33 -6.03 9.44 -2.00
C LYS A 33 -7.11 8.38 -2.18
N TYR A 34 -8.20 8.49 -1.41
CA TYR A 34 -9.36 7.63 -1.59
C TYR A 34 -10.07 7.94 -2.93
N LEU A 35 -10.27 6.91 -3.76
CA LEU A 35 -10.95 7.02 -5.05
C LEU A 35 -12.39 6.49 -4.98
N GLY A 36 -12.65 5.52 -4.11
CA GLY A 36 -13.94 4.89 -3.89
C GLY A 36 -13.82 3.40 -3.59
N GLU A 37 -14.94 2.69 -3.69
CA GLU A 37 -15.03 1.24 -3.46
C GLU A 37 -15.15 0.46 -4.78
N ALA A 38 -14.55 -0.72 -4.82
CA ALA A 38 -14.84 -1.76 -5.80
C ALA A 38 -15.62 -2.90 -5.13
N ILE A 39 -16.72 -3.32 -5.77
CA ILE A 39 -17.50 -4.48 -5.29
C ILE A 39 -16.75 -5.75 -5.67
N LEU A 40 -16.45 -6.59 -4.67
CA LEU A 40 -15.80 -7.88 -4.85
C LEU A 40 -16.67 -9.01 -4.31
N ALA A 41 -16.51 -10.20 -4.89
CA ALA A 41 -17.08 -11.40 -4.31
C ALA A 41 -16.28 -11.79 -3.05
N TYR A 42 -16.99 -12.13 -1.97
CA TYR A 42 -16.39 -12.69 -0.76
C TYR A 42 -15.61 -14.00 -1.06
N PRO A 43 -14.44 -14.23 -0.44
CA PRO A 43 -13.71 -13.33 0.46
C PRO A 43 -12.85 -12.31 -0.28
N CYS A 44 -12.70 -11.10 0.27
CA CYS A 44 -11.79 -10.11 -0.29
C CYS A 44 -10.33 -10.58 -0.17
N SER A 45 -9.63 -10.61 -1.31
CA SER A 45 -8.19 -10.77 -1.37
C SER A 45 -7.57 -9.45 -1.79
N GLU A 46 -6.57 -8.97 -1.05
CA GLU A 46 -5.88 -7.70 -1.38
C GLU A 46 -5.39 -7.67 -2.83
N SER A 47 -4.81 -8.77 -3.32
CA SER A 47 -4.35 -8.87 -4.72
C SER A 47 -5.47 -8.75 -5.75
N TYR A 48 -6.65 -9.28 -5.43
CA TYR A 48 -7.82 -9.20 -6.31
C TYR A 48 -8.46 -7.82 -6.22
N CYS A 49 -8.48 -7.24 -5.01
CA CYS A 49 -8.91 -5.88 -4.74
C CYS A 49 -8.07 -4.86 -5.51
N GLU A 50 -6.75 -4.95 -5.45
CA GLU A 50 -5.84 -4.08 -6.20
C GLU A 50 -6.07 -4.20 -7.71
N ALA A 51 -6.21 -5.43 -8.23
CA ALA A 51 -6.48 -5.67 -9.65
C ALA A 51 -7.84 -5.07 -10.09
N LYS A 52 -8.86 -5.16 -9.25
CA LYS A 52 -10.19 -4.60 -9.51
C LYS A 52 -10.21 -3.08 -9.39
N CYS A 53 -9.48 -2.53 -8.43
CA CYS A 53 -9.26 -1.10 -8.33
C CYS A 53 -8.57 -0.55 -9.57
N ALA A 54 -7.57 -1.26 -10.12
CA ALA A 54 -6.93 -0.87 -11.38
C ALA A 54 -7.87 -0.96 -12.61
N GLU A 55 -8.89 -1.82 -12.57
CA GLU A 55 -9.92 -1.93 -13.62
C GLU A 55 -10.95 -0.79 -13.52
N HIS A 56 -11.40 -0.43 -12.31
CA HIS A 56 -12.40 0.62 -12.08
C HIS A 56 -11.82 2.03 -12.07
N TYR A 57 -10.60 2.18 -11.55
CA TYR A 57 -9.92 3.45 -11.37
C TYR A 57 -8.52 3.34 -11.99
N HIS A 58 -8.35 3.91 -13.18
CA HIS A 58 -7.09 3.78 -13.93
C HIS A 58 -5.89 4.41 -13.20
N GLU A 59 -6.15 5.40 -12.36
CA GLU A 59 -5.19 6.07 -11.49
C GLU A 59 -5.00 5.37 -10.13
N SER A 60 -5.69 4.26 -9.89
CA SER A 60 -5.49 3.48 -8.68
C SER A 60 -4.10 2.84 -8.68
N CYS A 61 -3.49 2.85 -7.50
CA CYS A 61 -2.18 2.27 -7.28
C CYS A 61 -2.13 1.44 -5.99
N ARG A 62 -3.27 1.26 -5.30
CA ARG A 62 -3.42 0.42 -4.12
C ARG A 62 -4.89 0.07 -3.92
N GLY A 63 -5.16 -1.17 -3.52
CA GLY A 63 -6.46 -1.63 -3.05
C GLY A 63 -6.31 -2.26 -1.66
N GLU A 64 -7.24 -1.97 -0.75
CA GLU A 64 -7.26 -2.57 0.59
C GLU A 64 -8.61 -3.21 0.86
N CYS A 65 -8.57 -4.44 1.37
CA CYS A 65 -9.77 -5.09 1.90
C CYS A 65 -10.01 -4.57 3.31
N GLU A 66 -11.13 -3.89 3.55
CA GLU A 66 -11.51 -3.58 4.92
C GLU A 66 -12.34 -4.75 5.47
N ASP A 67 -11.76 -5.50 6.41
CA ASP A 67 -12.52 -6.45 7.23
C ASP A 67 -13.45 -5.61 8.12
N HIS A 68 -14.70 -5.45 7.71
CA HIS A 68 -15.73 -5.00 8.64
C HIS A 68 -15.94 -6.11 9.68
N ASP A 69 -15.17 -6.00 10.77
CA ASP A 69 -15.33 -6.79 11.98
C ASP A 69 -16.82 -6.84 12.33
N HIS A 70 -17.31 -8.04 12.63
CA HIS A 70 -18.73 -8.45 12.70
C HIS A 70 -19.53 -7.80 13.86
N HIS A 71 -19.20 -6.57 14.25
CA HIS A 71 -19.70 -5.84 15.39
C HIS A 71 -19.97 -4.37 15.02
N HIS A 72 -21.19 -4.07 14.53
CA HIS A 72 -22.01 -2.89 14.86
C HIS A 72 -23.01 -2.55 13.75
N GLY A 73 -24.27 -2.93 13.96
CA GLY A 73 -25.43 -2.06 13.72
C GLY A 73 -25.79 -1.64 12.29
N VAL A 74 -26.80 -2.32 11.73
CA VAL A 74 -27.85 -1.78 10.84
C VAL A 74 -27.37 -1.09 9.54
N HIS A 75 -27.23 -1.85 8.46
CA HIS A 75 -27.65 -1.42 7.12
C HIS A 75 -28.32 -2.61 6.39
N LEU A 76 -29.24 -2.28 5.47
CA LEU A 76 -30.52 -2.96 5.28
C LEU A 76 -30.63 -3.77 3.96
N THR A 77 -29.53 -4.33 3.48
CA THR A 77 -29.51 -5.12 2.24
C THR A 77 -28.65 -6.38 2.41
N ASN A 78 -28.98 -7.44 1.67
CA ASN A 78 -28.33 -8.76 1.74
C ASN A 78 -26.89 -8.73 1.15
N ASP A 79 -26.02 -7.85 1.61
CA ASP A 79 -24.70 -7.60 1.02
C ASP A 79 -23.60 -7.97 2.03
N HIS A 80 -23.16 -9.22 2.00
CA HIS A 80 -21.89 -9.68 2.56
C HIS A 80 -20.72 -9.28 1.64
N ASP A 81 -20.72 -8.04 1.18
CA ASP A 81 -19.71 -7.52 0.28
C ASP A 81 -18.57 -6.96 1.13
N ASP A 82 -17.50 -7.73 1.27
CA ASP A 82 -16.23 -7.18 1.74
C ASP A 82 -15.87 -6.02 0.81
N GLN A 83 -15.86 -4.80 1.36
CA GLN A 83 -15.65 -3.60 0.56
C GLN A 83 -14.16 -3.44 0.28
N CYS A 84 -13.82 -3.41 -1.01
CA CYS A 84 -12.46 -3.14 -1.45
C CYS A 84 -12.28 -1.65 -1.66
N HIS A 85 -11.43 -1.04 -0.85
CA HIS A 85 -11.12 0.38 -0.89
C HIS A 85 -9.99 0.66 -1.88
N CYS A 86 -10.27 1.52 -2.85
CA CYS A 86 -9.34 1.88 -3.89
C CYS A 86 -8.66 3.21 -3.59
N TYR A 87 -7.34 3.22 -3.65
CA TYR A 87 -6.50 4.39 -3.43
C TYR A 87 -5.68 4.73 -4.66
N GLY A 88 -5.45 6.02 -4.86
CA GLY A 88 -4.65 6.60 -5.93
C GLY A 88 -3.64 7.61 -5.41
N ARG A 89 -2.90 8.20 -6.34
CA ARG A 89 -1.98 9.32 -6.05
C ARG A 89 -2.76 10.62 -5.82
N TYR A 90 -2.28 11.46 -4.91
CA TYR A 90 -2.87 12.79 -4.62
C TYR A 90 -3.11 13.63 -5.88
#